data_AF-A0A8J6YDP8-F1
#
_entry.id   AF-A0A8J6YDP8-F1
#
_cell.length_a   1.000
_cell.length_b   1.000
_cell.length_c   1.000
_cell.angle_alpha   90.00
_cell.angle_beta   90.00
_cell.angle_gamma   90.00
#
_symmetry.space_group_name_H-M   'P 1'
#
loop_
_entity.id
_entity.type
_entity.pdbx_description
1 polymer ?
#
loop_
_entity_poly.entity_id
_entity_poly.type
_entity_poly.pdbx_seq_one_letter_code
_entity_poly.pdbx_strand_id
1 'polypeptide(L)'
;RSSREAFYQEDFDEIAAENENFEWHLALSDPLPEDNWTGATGFIHQVVYDQYLKDHPAPEDIEYYMCGPPMMNQAVINMLLDLGVEPENILLDDFGE
;
A
#
# COMPACT_ATOMS: atom_id res chain seq x y z
N ARG A 1 4.64 -11.15 0.09
CA ARG A 1 4.67 -12.61 0.24
C ARG A 1 5.00 -12.94 1.68
N SER A 2 6.22 -12.94 2.21
CA SER A 2 6.51 -13.16 3.64
C SER A 2 7.55 -12.16 4.20
N SER A 3 7.86 -12.21 5.50
CA SER A 3 8.69 -11.17 6.16
C SER A 3 10.11 -11.08 5.59
N ARG A 4 10.68 -12.19 5.11
CA ARG A 4 12.04 -12.24 4.53
C ARG A 4 12.23 -11.37 3.29
N GLU A 5 11.13 -10.99 2.63
CA GLU A 5 11.14 -10.18 1.41
C GLU A 5 10.97 -8.68 1.71
N ALA A 6 10.77 -8.31 2.97
CA ALA A 6 10.65 -6.92 3.40
C ALA A 6 12.03 -6.34 3.77
N PHE A 7 12.37 -5.22 3.16
CA PHE A 7 13.64 -4.51 3.35
C PHE A 7 13.36 -3.00 3.56
N TYR A 8 14.36 -2.26 4.03
CA TYR A 8 14.27 -0.83 4.44
C TYR A 8 13.28 -0.54 5.58
N GLN A 9 12.92 -1.56 6.38
CA GLN A 9 11.99 -1.39 7.51
C GLN A 9 12.56 -0.40 8.55
N GLU A 10 13.85 -0.55 8.89
CA GLU A 10 14.54 0.37 9.82
C GLU A 10 14.56 1.81 9.28
N ASP A 11 14.79 1.99 7.98
CA ASP A 11 14.81 3.31 7.35
C ASP A 11 13.41 3.97 7.42
N PHE A 12 12.34 3.23 7.13
CA PHE A 12 10.97 3.76 7.24
C PHE A 12 10.54 3.98 8.69
N ASP A 13 10.97 3.14 9.63
CA ASP A 13 10.74 3.33 11.06
C ASP A 13 11.41 4.61 11.58
N GLU A 14 12.63 4.93 11.12
CA GLU A 14 13.33 6.17 11.47
C GLU A 14 12.57 7.40 10.92
N ILE A 15 12.16 7.38 9.65
CA ILE A 15 11.38 8.46 9.04
C ILE A 15 10.07 8.68 9.81
N ALA A 16 9.35 7.60 10.17
CA ALA A 16 8.11 7.69 10.93
C ALA A 16 8.32 8.19 12.36
N ALA A 17 9.45 7.84 13.00
CA ALA A 17 9.79 8.35 14.32
C ALA A 17 10.10 9.85 14.33
N GLU A 18 10.66 10.38 13.24
CA GLU A 18 11.06 11.78 13.12
C GLU A 18 9.96 12.70 12.57
N ASN A 19 8.93 12.15 11.92
CA ASN A 19 7.92 12.93 11.18
C ASN A 19 6.50 12.48 11.55
N GLU A 20 5.79 13.29 12.36
CA GLU A 20 4.41 13.00 12.81
C GLU A 20 3.39 12.87 11.67
N ASN A 21 3.73 13.36 10.46
CA ASN A 21 2.90 13.31 9.27
C ASN A 21 3.24 12.15 8.33
N PHE A 22 4.09 11.21 8.75
CA PHE A 22 4.48 10.04 7.96
C PHE A 22 4.18 8.76 8.72
N GLU A 23 3.39 7.88 8.10
CA GLU A 23 3.14 6.53 8.57
C GLU A 23 3.39 5.55 7.41
N TRP A 24 3.85 4.35 7.74
CA TRP A 24 4.05 3.28 6.77
C TRP A 24 3.48 1.96 7.31
N HIS A 25 2.99 1.12 6.41
CA HIS A 25 2.38 -0.15 6.77
C HIS A 25 2.86 -1.26 5.84
N LEU A 26 3.25 -2.39 6.43
CA LEU A 26 3.60 -3.61 5.70
C LEU A 26 2.41 -4.57 5.66
N ALA A 27 2.09 -5.10 4.48
CA ALA A 27 1.11 -6.17 4.31
C ALA A 27 1.78 -7.42 3.74
N LEU A 28 1.59 -8.56 4.40
CA LEU A 28 2.09 -9.85 3.93
C LEU A 28 0.97 -10.67 3.29
N SER A 29 1.09 -10.97 2.01
CA SER A 29 0.09 -11.77 1.29
C SER A 29 0.08 -13.25 1.69
N ASP A 30 1.21 -13.78 2.15
CA ASP A 30 1.42 -15.20 2.47
C ASP A 30 2.46 -15.34 3.62
N PRO A 31 2.15 -14.82 4.82
CA PRO A 31 3.06 -14.88 5.96
C PRO A 31 3.32 -16.33 6.35
N LEU A 32 4.57 -16.66 6.66
CA LEU A 32 4.96 -18.00 7.08
C LEU A 32 4.89 -18.13 8.62
N PRO A 33 4.69 -19.33 9.18
CA PRO A 33 4.66 -19.51 10.64
C PRO A 33 5.89 -18.95 11.36
N GLU A 34 7.08 -19.08 10.76
CA GLU A 34 8.34 -18.56 11.29
C GLU A 34 8.43 -17.02 11.32
N ASP A 35 7.60 -16.32 10.54
CA ASP A 35 7.57 -14.85 10.53
C ASP A 35 7.00 -14.29 11.84
N ASN A 36 6.24 -15.10 12.60
CA ASN A 36 5.49 -14.65 13.78
C ASN A 36 4.68 -13.36 13.51
N TRP A 37 4.17 -13.22 12.29
CA TRP A 37 3.55 -12.00 11.80
C TRP A 37 2.20 -11.75 12.45
N THR A 38 2.00 -10.54 12.98
CA THR A 38 0.75 -10.10 13.61
C THR A 38 0.14 -8.86 12.94
N GLY A 39 0.81 -8.34 11.90
CA GLY A 39 0.34 -7.19 11.14
C GLY A 39 -0.67 -7.54 10.05
N ALA A 40 -0.86 -6.61 9.11
CA ALA A 40 -1.82 -6.78 8.03
C ALA A 40 -1.47 -7.96 7.11
N THR A 41 -2.50 -8.69 6.67
CA THR A 41 -2.35 -9.83 5.76
C THR A 41 -3.26 -9.69 4.54
N GLY A 42 -2.79 -10.14 3.38
CA GLY A 42 -3.54 -10.11 2.12
C GLY A 42 -2.89 -9.23 1.07
N PHE A 43 -3.66 -8.84 0.05
CA PHE A 43 -3.19 -7.96 -1.01
C PHE A 43 -3.25 -6.49 -0.58
N ILE A 44 -2.23 -5.72 -0.94
CA ILE A 44 -2.08 -4.34 -0.45
C ILE A 44 -3.27 -3.43 -0.78
N HIS A 45 -3.89 -3.59 -1.97
CA HIS A 45 -5.08 -2.81 -2.35
C HIS A 45 -6.26 -3.03 -1.40
N GLN A 46 -6.43 -4.26 -0.91
CA GLN A 46 -7.50 -4.60 0.03
C GLN A 46 -7.16 -4.09 1.44
N VAL A 47 -5.90 -4.22 1.85
CA VAL A 47 -5.45 -3.72 3.16
C VAL A 47 -5.61 -2.20 3.26
N VAL A 48 -5.13 -1.45 2.27
CA VAL A 48 -5.25 0.02 2.28
C VAL A 48 -6.71 0.47 2.19
N TYR A 49 -7.54 -0.25 1.43
CA TYR A 49 -8.98 -0.01 1.41
C TYR A 49 -9.61 -0.25 2.78
N ASP A 50 -9.38 -1.42 3.38
CA ASP A 50 -10.04 -1.83 4.62
C ASP A 50 -9.60 -1.05 5.85
N GLN A 51 -8.36 -0.59 5.89
CA GLN A 51 -7.78 0.07 7.07
C GLN A 51 -7.79 1.58 6.98
N TYR A 52 -7.90 2.16 5.77
CA TYR A 52 -7.76 3.59 5.57
C TYR A 52 -8.81 4.16 4.61
N LEU A 53 -8.82 3.75 3.34
CA LEU A 53 -9.56 4.47 2.30
C LEU A 53 -11.08 4.36 2.41
N LYS A 54 -11.62 3.22 2.89
CA LYS A 54 -13.08 3.04 3.00
C LYS A 54 -13.75 4.04 3.95
N ASP A 55 -13.01 4.51 4.95
CA ASP A 55 -13.48 5.42 5.99
C ASP A 55 -12.92 6.85 5.79
N HIS A 56 -12.09 7.06 4.76
CA HIS A 56 -11.53 8.37 4.45
C HIS A 56 -12.63 9.30 3.91
N PRO A 57 -12.73 10.57 4.38
CA PRO A 57 -13.83 11.45 4.01
C PRO A 57 -13.79 11.94 2.56
N ALA A 58 -12.61 11.98 1.96
CA ALA A 58 -12.39 12.44 0.58
C ALA A 58 -11.19 11.71 -0.06
N PRO A 59 -11.27 10.40 -0.35
CA PRO A 59 -10.17 9.65 -0.98
C PRO A 59 -9.80 10.21 -2.37
N GLU A 60 -10.70 10.91 -3.05
CA GLU A 60 -10.48 11.58 -4.34
C GLU A 60 -9.50 12.77 -4.28
N ASP A 61 -9.35 13.38 -3.10
CA ASP A 61 -8.45 14.53 -2.87
C ASP A 61 -7.00 14.09 -2.60
N ILE A 62 -6.71 12.78 -2.57
CA ILE A 62 -5.37 12.23 -2.32
C ILE A 62 -4.64 12.02 -3.66
N GLU A 63 -3.36 12.37 -3.71
CA GLU A 63 -2.46 11.99 -4.81
C GLU A 63 -1.84 10.60 -4.53
N TYR A 64 -2.05 9.65 -5.45
CA TYR A 64 -1.60 8.27 -5.32
C TYR A 64 -0.38 8.02 -6.19
N TYR A 65 0.76 7.79 -5.55
CA TYR A 65 2.00 7.38 -6.22
C TYR A 65 2.17 5.88 -6.05
N MET A 66 2.26 5.15 -7.15
CA MET A 66 2.30 3.69 -7.11
C MET A 66 3.25 3.09 -8.13
N CYS A 67 3.84 1.97 -7.73
CA CYS A 67 4.87 1.27 -8.47
C CYS A 67 4.93 -0.17 -7.98
N GLY A 68 4.80 -1.15 -8.87
CA GLY A 68 4.89 -2.57 -8.53
C GLY A 68 4.51 -3.49 -9.69
N PRO A 69 4.24 -4.79 -9.41
CA PRO A 69 3.99 -5.76 -10.47
C PRO A 69 2.63 -5.52 -11.15
N PRO A 70 2.44 -5.92 -12.43
CA PRO A 70 1.25 -5.59 -13.22
C PRO A 70 -0.08 -5.95 -12.54
N MET A 71 -0.14 -7.11 -11.88
CA MET A 71 -1.33 -7.54 -11.14
C MET A 71 -1.67 -6.65 -9.94
N MET A 72 -0.66 -6.13 -9.25
CA MET A 72 -0.87 -5.18 -8.15
C MET A 72 -1.33 -3.84 -8.70
N ASN A 73 -0.67 -3.35 -9.75
CA ASN A 73 -0.99 -2.05 -10.34
C ASN A 73 -2.46 -2.02 -10.80
N GLN A 74 -2.87 -3.02 -11.56
CA GLN A 74 -4.24 -3.11 -12.05
C GLN A 74 -5.28 -3.16 -10.91
N ALA A 75 -4.98 -3.92 -9.84
CA ALA A 75 -5.90 -4.06 -8.71
C ALA A 75 -6.06 -2.76 -7.91
N VAL A 76 -4.95 -2.05 -7.65
CA VAL A 76 -4.98 -0.75 -6.96
C VAL A 76 -5.68 0.30 -7.81
N ILE A 77 -5.35 0.41 -9.11
CA ILE A 77 -5.97 1.38 -10.02
C ILE A 77 -7.48 1.18 -10.08
N ASN A 78 -7.95 -0.06 -10.25
CA ASN A 78 -9.38 -0.36 -10.29
C ASN A 78 -10.08 0.04 -8.98
N MET A 79 -9.47 -0.29 -7.83
CA MET A 79 -10.00 0.07 -6.52
C MET A 79 -10.10 1.60 -6.34
N LEU A 80 -9.08 2.36 -6.77
CA LEU A 80 -9.09 3.83 -6.70
C LEU A 80 -10.15 4.44 -7.63
N LEU A 81 -10.28 3.93 -8.85
CA LEU A 81 -11.32 4.37 -9.79
C LEU A 81 -12.73 4.08 -9.23
N ASP A 82 -12.95 2.93 -8.60
CA ASP A 82 -14.22 2.57 -7.95
C ASP A 82 -14.54 3.48 -6.75
N LEU A 83 -13.51 4.01 -6.07
CA LEU A 83 -13.64 5.03 -5.02
C LEU A 83 -13.92 6.45 -5.55
N GLY A 84 -13.89 6.65 -6.87
CA GLY A 84 -14.10 7.95 -7.50
C GLY A 84 -12.84 8.82 -7.62
N VAL A 85 -11.65 8.24 -7.44
CA VAL A 85 -10.38 8.95 -7.68
C VAL A 85 -10.21 9.18 -9.18
N GLU A 86 -9.97 10.42 -9.57
CA GLU A 86 -9.74 10.78 -10.97
C GLU A 86 -8.37 10.28 -11.45
N PRO A 87 -8.22 9.83 -12.72
CA PRO A 87 -6.96 9.31 -13.25
C PRO A 87 -5.77 10.27 -13.13
N GLU A 88 -6.02 11.58 -13.09
CA GLU A 88 -4.98 12.60 -12.90
C GLU A 88 -4.31 12.56 -11.52
N ASN A 89 -5.00 12.02 -10.51
CA ASN A 89 -4.47 11.81 -9.16
C ASN A 89 -3.83 10.43 -8.98
N ILE A 90 -3.78 9.59 -10.03
CA ILE A 90 -3.17 8.25 -9.99
C ILE A 90 -1.89 8.25 -10.84
N LEU A 91 -0.74 8.35 -10.16
CA LEU A 91 0.58 8.41 -10.77
C LEU A 91 1.25 7.03 -10.68
N LEU A 92 1.29 6.34 -11.83
CA LEU A 92 1.92 5.03 -11.98
C LEU A 92 3.32 5.17 -12.59
N ASP A 93 4.32 4.59 -11.94
CA ASP A 93 5.60 4.25 -12.58
C ASP A 93 5.53 2.80 -13.08
N ASP A 94 5.46 2.64 -14.41
CA ASP A 94 5.33 1.35 -15.08
C ASP A 94 6.66 0.90 -15.68
N PHE A 95 7.19 -0.22 -15.18
CA PHE A 95 8.43 -0.81 -15.66
C PHE A 95 8.28 -1.63 -16.96
N GLY A 96 7.05 -1.83 -17.47
CA GLY A 96 6.80 -2.39 -18.80
C GLY A 96 6.87 -3.92 -18.89
N GLU A 97 6.55 -4.64 -17.81
CA GLU A 97 6.41 -6.11 -17.82
C GLU A 97 5.00 -6.61 -18.17
#